data_AF-A0AAV3Z2Y3-F1
#
_entry.id   AF-A0AAV3Z2Y3-F1
#
_cell.length_a   1.000
_cell.length_b   1.000
_cell.length_c   1.000
_cell.angle_alpha   90.00
_cell.angle_beta   90.00
_cell.angle_gamma   90.00
#
_symmetry.space_group_name_H-M   'P 1'
#
loop_
_entity.id
_entity.type
_entity.pdbx_description
1 polymer ?
#
loop_
_entity_poly.entity_id
_entity_poly.type
_entity_poly.pdbx_seq_one_letter_code
_entity_poly.pdbx_strand_id
1 'polypeptide(L)'
;MSSDREDQRKDHNVMKNNFAGPPIMKDEVQAAIRKMKTGKATGSDGISVELIEALGDYGVDKVTILLNEIYDTGQIPTDMSRSIFIALPKKPGATECALSAL
;
A
#
# COMPACT_ATOMS: atom_id res chain seq x y z
N MET A 1 -3.76 -21.21 -24.08
CA MET A 1 -2.46 -20.88 -23.47
C MET A 1 -2.41 -19.37 -23.41
N SER A 2 -2.61 -18.80 -22.22
CA SER A 2 -2.77 -17.36 -22.03
C SER A 2 -1.42 -16.67 -22.24
N SER A 3 -1.38 -15.74 -23.16
CA SER A 3 -0.23 -14.88 -23.44
C SER A 3 -0.19 -13.76 -22.40
N ASP A 4 0.65 -13.93 -21.39
CA ASP A 4 0.98 -12.88 -20.44
C ASP A 4 1.66 -11.72 -21.21
N ARG A 5 1.09 -10.51 -21.11
CA ARG A 5 1.69 -9.31 -21.68
C ARG A 5 2.93 -8.96 -20.86
N GLU A 6 4.11 -9.11 -21.47
CA GLU A 6 5.37 -8.65 -20.88
C GLU A 6 5.34 -7.13 -20.65
N ASP A 7 5.77 -6.71 -19.47
CA ASP A 7 5.85 -5.31 -19.05
C ASP A 7 7.00 -4.60 -19.79
N GLN A 8 6.68 -3.74 -20.74
CA GLN A 8 7.64 -3.06 -21.64
C GLN A 8 8.07 -1.66 -21.14
N ARG A 9 7.93 -1.36 -19.84
CA ARG A 9 8.37 -0.07 -19.30
C ARG A 9 9.90 0.03 -19.41
N LYS A 10 10.39 1.06 -20.13
CA LYS A 10 11.83 1.32 -20.29
C LYS A 10 12.47 1.58 -18.92
N ASP A 11 13.48 0.79 -18.58
CA ASP A 11 14.30 1.03 -17.40
C ASP A 11 14.95 2.41 -17.50
N HIS A 12 14.54 3.31 -16.61
CA HIS A 12 15.18 4.62 -16.50
C HIS A 12 16.60 4.42 -15.97
N ASN A 13 17.57 5.03 -16.66
CA ASN A 13 18.99 4.98 -16.31
C ASN A 13 19.19 5.43 -14.85
N VAL A 14 19.46 4.48 -13.95
CA VAL A 14 19.64 4.73 -12.52
C VAL A 14 21.02 5.38 -12.34
N MET A 15 21.06 6.71 -12.25
CA MET A 15 22.27 7.42 -11.84
C MET A 15 22.72 6.90 -10.47
N LYS A 16 23.91 6.29 -10.43
CA LYS A 16 24.56 5.81 -9.19
C LYS A 16 25.12 6.99 -8.40
N ASN A 17 24.28 7.69 -7.66
CA ASN A 17 24.69 8.55 -6.55
C ASN A 17 24.55 7.77 -5.24
N ASN A 18 25.31 8.13 -4.18
CA ASN A 18 25.24 7.47 -2.86
C ASN A 18 23.79 7.12 -2.48
N PHE A 19 23.50 5.82 -2.44
CA PHE A 19 22.20 5.25 -2.84
C PHE A 19 21.08 5.30 -1.79
N ALA A 20 21.39 5.64 -0.55
CA ALA A 20 20.41 5.61 0.54
C ALA A 20 19.94 7.03 0.85
N GLY A 21 18.64 7.27 0.72
CA GLY A 21 18.00 8.46 1.29
C GLY A 21 17.99 8.40 2.82
N PRO A 22 17.57 9.49 3.50
CA PRO A 22 17.39 9.47 4.94
C PRO A 22 16.36 8.40 5.36
N PRO A 23 16.43 7.90 6.60
CA PRO A 23 15.43 6.97 7.11
C PRO A 23 14.06 7.64 7.15
N ILE A 24 13.02 6.83 6.97
CA ILE A 24 11.62 7.26 7.06
C ILE A 24 11.33 7.65 8.50
N MET A 25 10.85 8.89 8.70
CA MET A 25 10.56 9.42 10.02
C MET A 25 9.19 8.98 10.53
N LYS A 26 9.08 8.80 11.86
CA LYS A 26 7.81 8.48 12.52
C LYS A 26 6.70 9.50 12.19
N ASP A 27 7.06 10.77 12.12
CA ASP A 27 6.12 11.87 11.81
C ASP A 27 5.56 11.76 10.39
N GLU A 28 6.37 11.32 9.43
CA GLU A 28 5.93 11.09 8.05
C GLU A 28 4.90 9.95 7.99
N VAL A 29 5.18 8.86 8.72
CA VAL A 29 4.28 7.71 8.83
C VAL A 29 2.97 8.10 9.51
N GLN A 30 3.04 8.85 10.60
CA GLN A 30 1.85 9.34 11.30
C GLN A 30 1.00 10.26 10.42
N ALA A 31 1.64 11.18 9.68
CA ALA A 31 0.95 12.04 8.73
C ALA A 31 0.30 11.25 7.60
N ALA A 32 0.97 10.21 7.10
CA ALA A 32 0.43 9.33 6.06
C ALA A 32 -0.80 8.56 6.55
N ILE A 33 -0.72 7.95 7.74
CA ILE A 33 -1.85 7.21 8.35
C ILE A 33 -3.06 8.13 8.51
N ARG A 34 -2.88 9.34 9.04
CA ARG A 34 -3.96 10.33 9.21
C ARG A 34 -4.58 10.82 7.89
N LYS A 35 -3.83 10.78 6.79
CA LYS A 35 -4.30 11.20 5.47
C LYS A 35 -5.09 10.10 4.76
N MET A 36 -4.91 8.84 5.14
CA MET A 36 -5.61 7.71 4.53
C MET A 36 -7.11 7.73 4.86
N LYS A 37 -7.93 7.23 3.94
CA LYS A 37 -9.38 7.15 4.14
C LYS A 37 -9.72 5.90 4.96
N THR A 38 -10.63 6.04 5.91
CA THR A 38 -11.24 4.94 6.67
C THR A 38 -12.27 4.16 5.85
N GLY A 39 -12.74 3.02 6.36
CA GLY A 39 -13.73 2.17 5.70
C GLY A 39 -13.28 1.53 4.39
N LYS A 40 -11.96 1.31 4.22
CA LYS A 40 -11.41 0.62 3.05
C LYS A 40 -11.32 -0.88 3.29
N ALA A 41 -11.45 -1.65 2.22
CA ALA A 41 -11.22 -3.09 2.27
C ALA A 41 -9.78 -3.34 2.72
N THR A 42 -9.62 -4.23 3.71
CA THR A 42 -8.31 -4.66 4.18
C THR A 42 -7.66 -5.59 3.17
N GLY A 43 -6.34 -5.75 3.30
CA GLY A 43 -5.62 -6.80 2.59
C GLY A 43 -5.97 -8.20 3.11
N SER A 44 -5.22 -9.19 2.63
CA SER A 44 -5.32 -10.58 3.12
C SER A 44 -4.90 -10.73 4.59
N ASP A 45 -4.21 -9.74 5.14
CA ASP A 45 -3.77 -9.63 6.52
C ASP A 45 -4.87 -9.18 7.50
N GLY A 46 -5.98 -8.64 7.00
CA GLY A 46 -7.06 -8.10 7.83
C GLY A 46 -6.71 -6.81 8.58
N ILE A 47 -5.60 -6.15 8.24
CA ILE A 47 -5.14 -4.94 8.95
C ILE A 47 -5.76 -3.71 8.27
N SER A 48 -6.61 -2.98 9.00
CA SER A 48 -7.15 -1.69 8.54
C SER A 48 -6.31 -0.52 9.05
N VAL A 49 -6.43 0.63 8.39
CA VAL A 49 -5.79 1.87 8.87
C VAL A 49 -6.35 2.30 10.23
N GLU A 50 -7.62 2.01 10.50
CA GLU A 50 -8.29 2.31 11.77
C GLU A 50 -7.68 1.49 12.91
N LEU A 51 -7.27 0.25 12.64
CA LEU A 51 -6.56 -0.58 13.61
C LEU A 51 -5.20 0.01 13.95
N ILE A 52 -4.44 0.45 12.95
CA ILE A 52 -3.13 1.08 13.15
C ILE A 52 -3.28 2.39 13.93
N GLU A 53 -4.30 3.19 13.60
CA GLU A 53 -4.61 4.42 14.32
C GLU A 53 -5.04 4.16 15.77
N ALA A 54 -5.84 3.12 16.02
CA ALA A 54 -6.25 2.71 17.36
C ALA A 54 -5.08 2.21 18.23
N LEU A 55 -4.04 1.66 17.62
CA LEU A 55 -2.79 1.29 18.29
C LEU A 55 -1.91 2.49 18.65
N GLY A 56 -2.24 3.69 18.15
CA GLY A 56 -1.54 4.93 18.45
C GLY A 56 -0.05 4.84 18.13
N ASP A 57 0.78 5.38 19.03
CA ASP A 57 2.23 5.43 18.84
C ASP A 57 2.87 4.06 18.61
N TYR A 58 2.36 3.03 19.27
CA TYR A 58 2.85 1.66 19.08
C TYR A 58 2.63 1.19 17.63
N GLY A 59 1.45 1.47 17.06
CA GLY A 59 1.14 1.15 15.67
C GLY A 59 2.08 1.89 14.70
N VAL A 60 2.25 3.19 14.92
CA VAL A 60 3.15 4.03 14.10
C VAL A 60 4.59 3.54 14.20
N ASP A 61 5.08 3.17 15.38
CA ASP A 61 6.44 2.66 15.59
C ASP A 61 6.67 1.35 14.83
N LYS A 62 5.73 0.41 14.92
CA LYS A 62 5.85 -0.87 14.21
C LYS A 62 5.86 -0.71 12.69
N VAL A 63 5.00 0.17 12.16
CA VAL A 63 4.99 0.47 10.72
C VAL A 63 6.28 1.15 10.30
N THR A 64 6.78 2.10 11.09
CA THR A 64 8.03 2.82 10.79
C THR A 64 9.23 1.88 10.74
N ILE A 65 9.35 0.96 11.69
CA ILE A 65 10.42 -0.05 11.72
C ILE A 65 10.33 -0.93 10.46
N LEU A 66 9.15 -1.48 10.16
CA LEU A 66 8.96 -2.34 8.99
C LEU A 66 9.29 -1.63 7.68
N LEU A 67 8.84 -0.37 7.51
CA LEU A 67 9.11 0.39 6.29
C LEU A 67 10.60 0.69 6.12
N ASN A 68 11.31 1.02 7.20
CA ASN A 68 12.76 1.23 7.15
C ASN A 68 13.51 -0.07 6.89
N GLU A 69 13.10 -1.21 7.47
CA GLU A 69 13.68 -2.52 7.15
C GLU A 69 13.54 -2.85 5.67
N ILE A 70 12.37 -2.60 5.07
CA ILE A 70 12.14 -2.79 3.62
C ILE A 70 12.99 -1.81 2.80
N TYR A 71 13.09 -0.55 3.24
CA TYR A 71 13.85 0.49 2.56
C TYR A 71 15.36 0.18 2.54
N ASP A 72 15.90 -0.27 3.67
CA ASP A 72 17.33 -0.56 3.84
C ASP A 72 17.74 -1.87 3.14
N THR A 73 16.90 -2.90 3.22
CA THR A 73 17.20 -4.22 2.64
C THR A 73 16.81 -4.35 1.17
N GLY A 74 15.88 -3.51 0.69
CA GLY A 74 15.23 -3.65 -0.60
C GLY A 74 14.36 -4.91 -0.74
N GLN A 75 14.13 -5.65 0.35
CA GLN A 75 13.37 -6.90 0.34
C GLN A 75 11.91 -6.63 0.71
N ILE A 76 11.01 -6.88 -0.24
CA ILE A 76 9.57 -6.80 0.00
C ILE A 76 9.09 -8.15 0.56
N PRO A 77 8.40 -8.18 1.71
CA PRO A 77 7.81 -9.41 2.25
C PRO A 77 6.88 -10.07 1.22
N THR A 78 6.98 -11.39 1.07
CA THR A 78 6.13 -12.14 0.13
C THR A 78 4.63 -11.93 0.40
N ASP A 79 4.26 -11.65 1.64
CA ASP A 79 2.89 -11.35 2.04
C ASP A 79 2.35 -10.07 1.40
N MET A 80 3.20 -9.07 1.17
CA MET A 80 2.82 -7.83 0.47
C MET A 80 2.66 -8.04 -1.05
N SER A 81 3.15 -9.16 -1.59
CA SER A 81 2.99 -9.53 -3.00
C SER A 81 1.69 -10.29 -3.27
N ARG A 82 0.88 -10.58 -2.24
CA ARG A 82 -0.39 -11.30 -2.36
C ARG A 82 -1.58 -10.33 -2.42
N SER A 83 -2.47 -10.54 -3.38
CA SER A 83 -3.70 -9.75 -3.53
C SER A 83 -4.93 -10.65 -3.68
N ILE A 84 -6.04 -10.24 -3.07
CA ILE A 84 -7.34 -10.91 -3.19
C ILE A 84 -8.20 -10.09 -4.16
N PHE A 85 -8.67 -10.75 -5.22
CA PHE A 85 -9.56 -10.13 -6.21
C PHE A 85 -10.99 -10.60 -6.00
N ILE A 86 -11.86 -9.69 -5.60
CA ILE A 86 -13.31 -9.92 -5.49
C ILE A 86 -13.99 -9.16 -6.62
N ALA A 87 -14.58 -9.90 -7.58
CA ALA A 87 -15.32 -9.29 -8.67
C ALA A 87 -16.65 -8.73 -8.16
N LEU A 88 -16.81 -7.40 -8.19
CA LEU A 88 -18.08 -6.75 -7.90
C LEU A 88 -18.87 -6.51 -9.19
N PRO A 89 -20.15 -6.93 -9.27
CA PRO A 89 -20.98 -6.69 -10.43
C PRO A 89 -21.18 -5.18 -10.62
N LYS A 90 -20.74 -4.64 -11.76
CA LYS A 90 -20.97 -3.24 -12.11
C LYS A 90 -22.44 -3.01 -12.46
N LYS A 91 -23.00 -1.87 -12.07
CA LYS A 91 -24.31 -1.43 -12.56
C LYS A 91 -24.20 -1.10 -14.06
N PRO A 92 -25.07 -1.66 -14.93
CA PRO A 92 -25.07 -1.32 -16.34
C PRO A 92 -25.50 0.16 -16.53
N GLY A 93 -24.81 0.89 -17.39
CA GLY A 93 -25.15 2.28 -17.73
C GLY A 93 -24.81 3.34 -16.66
N ALA A 94 -24.00 3.01 -15.65
CA ALA A 94 -23.59 3.99 -14.64
C ALA A 94 -22.67 5.07 -15.24
N THR A 95 -23.15 6.31 -15.30
CA THR A 95 -22.39 7.51 -15.69
C THR A 95 -21.82 8.27 -14.49
N GLU A 96 -22.36 8.05 -13.29
CA GLU A 96 -21.93 8.69 -12.05
C GLU A 96 -21.71 7.65 -10.93
N CYS A 97 -20.63 7.84 -10.17
CA CYS A 97 -20.30 7.02 -9.02
C CYS A 97 -21.03 7.52 -7.77
N ALA A 98 -22.22 6.98 -7.51
CA ALA A 98 -22.95 7.21 -6.26
C ALA A 98 -22.97 5.91 -5.43
N LEU A 99 -22.81 6.03 -4.11
CA LEU A 99 -23.10 4.94 -3.18
C LEU A 99 -24.62 4.73 -3.19
N SER A 100 -25.11 3.77 -3.99
CA SER A 100 -26.48 3.29 -3.76
C SER A 100 -26.43 2.40 -2.53
N ALA A 101 -26.93 2.91 -1.41
CA ALA A 101 -27.26 2.09 -0.25
C ALA A 101 -28.21 0.95 -0.70
N LEU A 102 -27.92 -0.26 -0.22
CA LEU A 102 -28.88 -1.35 -0.20
C LEU A 102 -30.01 -1.01 0.77
#